data_AF-A0A929T5X1-F1
#
_entry.id   AF-A0A929T5X1-F1
#
_cell.length_a   1.000
_cell.length_b   1.000
_cell.length_c   1.000
_cell.angle_alpha   90.00
_cell.angle_beta   90.00
_cell.angle_gamma   90.00
#
_symmetry.space_group_name_H-M   'P 1'
#
loop_
_entity.id
_entity.type
_entity.pdbx_description
1 polymer ?
#
loop_
_entity_poly.entity_id
_entity_poly.type
_entity_poly.pdbx_seq_one_letter_code
_entity_poly.pdbx_strand_id
1 'polypeptide(L)'
;MKYFYAGHQDYYYLPEEDTALHKSIANFVNKAYRVQATPSTCYTKKKSLFLKEWSDTFVPVFRRDYKDKERFFEVTPEIRKDRKALSSYAKMVLQQMR
;
A
#
# COMPACT_ATOMS: atom_id res chain seq x y z
N MET A 1 -6.04 -3.25 2.64
CA MET A 1 -5.38 -2.71 1.44
C MET A 1 -3.91 -3.15 1.45
N LYS A 2 -3.25 -3.26 0.29
CA LYS A 2 -1.84 -3.65 0.17
C LYS A 2 -0.98 -2.44 -0.22
N TYR A 3 0.15 -2.27 0.45
CA TYR A 3 1.22 -1.36 0.03
C TYR A 3 2.32 -2.19 -0.63
N PHE A 4 2.56 -1.97 -1.92
CA PHE A 4 3.55 -2.71 -2.70
C PHE A 4 4.89 -1.99 -2.67
N TYR A 5 5.94 -2.70 -2.25
CA TYR A 5 7.28 -2.14 -2.20
C TYR A 5 7.92 -2.11 -3.59
N ALA A 6 8.67 -1.05 -3.88
CA ALA A 6 9.61 -1.05 -5.00
C ALA A 6 10.78 -2.01 -4.71
N GLY A 7 11.39 -2.58 -5.76
CA GLY A 7 12.58 -3.42 -5.59
C GLY A 7 12.31 -4.78 -4.94
N HIS A 8 11.34 -5.55 -5.44
CA HIS A 8 10.97 -6.87 -4.91
C HIS A 8 12.14 -7.87 -4.76
N GLN A 9 13.24 -7.64 -5.47
CA GLN A 9 14.45 -8.45 -5.42
C GLN A 9 15.08 -8.48 -4.03
N ASP A 10 14.87 -7.44 -3.22
CA ASP A 10 15.44 -7.31 -1.86
C ASP A 10 14.49 -7.75 -0.74
N TYR A 11 13.40 -8.42 -1.10
CA TYR A 11 12.40 -8.90 -0.17
C TYR A 11 12.18 -10.42 -0.29
N TYR A 12 11.86 -11.03 0.84
CA TYR A 12 11.25 -12.35 0.89
C TYR A 12 9.78 -12.21 1.24
N TYR A 13 8.92 -13.01 0.62
CA TYR A 13 7.52 -13.17 0.98
C TYR A 13 7.37 -14.33 1.94
N LEU A 14 6.59 -14.13 2.98
CA LEU A 14 6.23 -15.12 3.99
C LEU A 14 4.78 -15.57 3.70
N PRO A 15 4.56 -16.79 3.17
CA PRO A 15 3.22 -17.21 2.73
C PRO A 15 2.20 -17.38 3.86
N GLU A 16 2.64 -17.81 5.05
CA GLU A 16 1.75 -18.03 6.20
C GLU A 16 1.29 -16.69 6.80
N GLU A 17 2.19 -15.73 6.91
CA GLU A 17 1.91 -14.38 7.44
C GLU A 17 1.35 -13.42 6.39
N ASP A 18 1.43 -13.78 5.11
CA ASP A 18 0.94 -13.01 3.97
C ASP A 18 1.48 -11.57 3.94
N THR A 19 2.81 -11.48 4.08
CA THR A 19 3.56 -10.23 4.07
C THR A 19 4.96 -10.42 3.48
N ALA A 20 5.51 -9.36 2.89
CA ALA A 20 6.90 -9.30 2.50
C ALA A 20 7.76 -8.65 3.59
N LEU A 21 9.00 -9.15 3.75
CA LEU A 21 10.02 -8.62 4.64
C LEU A 21 11.32 -8.40 3.87
N HIS A 22 11.96 -7.26 4.10
CA HIS A 22 13.27 -6.97 3.53
C HIS A 22 14.30 -8.00 4.00
N LYS A 23 15.26 -8.36 3.14
CA LYS A 23 16.29 -9.40 3.41
C LYS A 23 17.00 -9.23 4.76
N SER A 24 17.28 -7.99 5.17
CA SER A 24 17.93 -7.69 6.46
C SER A 24 17.15 -8.20 7.68
N ILE A 25 15.83 -8.31 7.56
CA ILE A 25 14.93 -8.80 8.63
C ILE A 25 14.54 -10.26 8.37
N ALA A 26 14.27 -10.61 7.11
CA ALA A 26 13.85 -11.96 6.75
C ALA A 26 14.92 -13.03 7.04
N ASN A 27 16.19 -12.64 7.25
CA ASN A 27 17.26 -13.57 7.64
C ASN A 27 17.04 -14.23 9.01
N PHE A 28 16.17 -13.67 9.86
CA PHE A 28 15.76 -14.29 11.12
C PHE A 28 14.61 -15.31 10.95
N VAL A 29 14.08 -15.47 9.73
CA VAL A 29 13.01 -16.42 9.40
C VAL A 29 13.63 -17.66 8.76
N ASN A 30 13.18 -18.85 9.21
CA ASN A 30 13.64 -20.11 8.65
C ASN A 30 13.33 -20.17 7.14
N LYS A 31 14.31 -20.61 6.34
CA LYS A 31 14.25 -20.69 4.87
C LYS A 31 13.04 -21.48 4.37
N ALA A 32 12.55 -22.47 5.11
CA ALA A 32 11.36 -23.25 4.75
C ALA A 32 10.07 -22.41 4.70
N TYR A 33 10.02 -21.28 5.41
CA TYR A 33 8.82 -20.43 5.56
C TYR A 33 8.91 -19.12 4.77
N ARG A 34 9.94 -18.95 3.94
CA ARG A 34 10.11 -17.75 3.12
C ARG A 34 10.46 -18.09 1.69
N VAL A 35 9.89 -17.34 0.75
CA VAL A 35 10.16 -17.47 -0.68
C VAL A 35 10.56 -16.12 -1.24
N GLN A 36 11.37 -16.10 -2.30
CA GLN A 36 11.77 -14.84 -2.93
C GLN A 36 10.52 -14.04 -3.34
N ALA A 37 10.46 -12.75 -2.99
CA ALA A 37 9.30 -11.94 -3.33
C ALA A 37 9.24 -11.65 -4.84
N THR A 38 8.04 -11.69 -5.38
CA THR A 38 7.69 -11.26 -6.74
C THR A 38 7.05 -9.88 -6.66
N PRO A 39 6.89 -9.14 -7.78
CA PRO A 39 6.16 -7.87 -7.75
C PRO A 39 4.76 -7.99 -7.12
N SER A 40 4.06 -9.10 -7.36
CA SER A 40 2.71 -9.31 -6.83
C SER A 40 2.66 -9.81 -5.38
N THR A 41 3.77 -10.29 -4.82
CA THR A 41 3.87 -10.75 -3.42
C THR A 41 4.71 -9.83 -2.55
N CYS A 42 5.34 -8.81 -3.12
CA CYS A 42 6.15 -7.82 -2.39
C CYS A 42 5.27 -6.70 -1.82
N TYR A 43 4.50 -7.02 -0.78
CA TYR A 43 3.63 -6.04 -0.12
C TYR A 43 3.53 -6.26 1.39
N THR A 44 2.99 -5.26 2.07
CA THR A 44 2.38 -5.44 3.39
C THR A 44 0.88 -5.14 3.34
N LYS A 45 0.10 -5.83 4.19
CA LYS A 45 -1.34 -5.59 4.33
C LYS A 45 -1.60 -4.62 5.48
N LYS A 46 -2.49 -3.66 5.23
CA LYS A 46 -3.00 -2.75 6.26
C LYS A 46 -4.52 -2.77 6.31
N LYS A 47 -5.06 -2.96 7.52
CA LYS A 47 -6.49 -2.83 7.84
C LYS A 47 -6.69 -1.46 8.49
N SER A 48 -7.35 -0.56 7.78
CA SER A 48 -7.57 0.84 8.17
C SER A 48 -8.72 1.42 7.34
N LEU A 49 -9.04 2.70 7.53
CA LEU A 49 -9.95 3.42 6.65
C LEU A 49 -9.18 3.90 5.42
N PHE A 50 -9.71 3.60 4.24
CA PHE A 50 -9.12 3.99 2.97
C PHE A 50 -10.14 4.75 2.12
N LEU A 51 -9.67 5.76 1.41
CA LEU A 51 -10.44 6.47 0.40
C LEU A 51 -9.75 6.33 -0.96
N LYS A 52 -10.55 6.24 -2.03
CA LYS A 52 -10.05 6.19 -3.40
C LYS A 52 -9.49 7.54 -3.79
N GLU A 53 -8.37 7.56 -4.51
CA GLU A 53 -7.81 8.75 -5.15
C GLU A 53 -7.75 8.60 -6.67
N TRP A 54 -7.68 9.75 -7.37
CA TRP A 54 -7.60 9.83 -8.83
C TRP A 54 -6.40 10.68 -9.31
N SER A 55 -5.56 11.13 -8.38
CA SER A 55 -4.33 11.88 -8.65
C SER A 55 -3.20 11.35 -7.78
N ASP A 56 -1.94 11.65 -8.13
CA ASP A 56 -0.73 11.31 -7.37
C ASP A 56 -0.53 12.21 -6.13
N THR A 57 -1.61 12.56 -5.42
CA THR A 57 -1.57 13.55 -4.35
C THR A 57 -1.23 12.94 -3.00
N PHE A 58 -1.71 11.72 -2.71
CA PHE A 58 -1.54 11.12 -1.41
C PHE A 58 -0.50 9.99 -1.47
N VAL A 59 0.39 9.99 -0.48
CA VAL A 59 1.40 8.96 -0.31
C VAL A 59 1.40 8.46 1.14
N PRO A 60 1.64 7.16 1.38
CA PRO A 60 1.85 6.10 0.40
C PRO A 60 0.55 5.66 -0.32
N VAL A 61 0.69 5.14 -1.54
CA VAL A 61 -0.42 4.63 -2.37
C VAL A 61 -0.65 3.16 -2.08
N PHE A 62 -1.91 2.79 -1.86
CA PHE A 62 -2.33 1.42 -1.63
C PHE A 62 -3.24 0.91 -2.75
N ARG A 63 -3.26 -0.42 -2.97
CA ARG A 63 -4.10 -1.12 -3.96
C ARG A 63 -4.70 -2.39 -3.35
N ARG A 64 -5.76 -2.98 -3.94
CA ARG A 64 -6.26 -4.28 -3.44
C ARG A 64 -5.36 -5.41 -3.93
N ASP A 65 -4.96 -5.35 -5.20
CA ASP A 65 -3.99 -6.25 -5.83
C ASP A 65 -2.97 -5.51 -6.71
N TYR A 66 -1.90 -6.21 -7.09
CA TYR A 66 -0.74 -5.60 -7.76
C TYR A 66 -1.10 -4.95 -9.10
N LYS A 67 -1.97 -5.62 -9.87
CA LYS A 67 -2.42 -5.18 -11.19
C LYS A 67 -3.61 -4.21 -11.15
N ASP A 68 -4.17 -3.93 -9.97
CA ASP A 68 -5.27 -3.01 -9.86
C ASP A 68 -4.83 -1.60 -10.25
N LYS A 69 -5.70 -0.94 -11.02
CA LYS A 69 -5.52 0.47 -11.40
C LYS A 69 -6.11 1.41 -10.36
N GLU A 70 -7.02 0.92 -9.52
CA GLU A 70 -7.60 1.70 -8.45
C GLU A 70 -6.58 1.95 -7.34
N ARG A 71 -6.56 3.19 -6.88
CA ARG A 71 -5.59 3.70 -5.92
C ARG A 71 -6.30 4.22 -4.70
N PHE A 72 -5.67 4.01 -3.55
CA PHE A 72 -6.22 4.39 -2.27
C PHE A 72 -5.14 5.01 -1.40
N PHE A 73 -5.56 5.95 -0.56
CA PHE A 73 -4.74 6.44 0.54
C PHE A 73 -5.44 6.14 1.87
N GLU A 74 -4.64 6.05 2.92
CA GLU A 74 -5.15 5.84 4.26
C GLU A 74 -5.63 7.15 4.89
N VAL A 75 -6.80 7.13 5.52
CA VAL A 75 -7.34 8.27 6.27
C VAL A 75 -6.77 8.27 7.69
N THR A 76 -5.53 8.76 7.81
CA THR A 76 -4.83 8.87 9.10
C THR A 76 -5.39 10.01 9.96
N PRO A 77 -5.12 10.03 11.28
CA PRO A 77 -5.49 11.16 12.14
C PRO A 77 -4.94 12.51 11.68
N GLU A 78 -3.78 12.52 11.04
CA GLU A 78 -3.13 13.71 10.49
C GLU A 78 -3.91 14.23 9.27
N ILE A 79 -4.24 13.34 8.32
CA ILE A 79 -5.04 13.69 7.14
C ILE A 79 -6.43 14.22 7.54
N ARG A 80 -7.05 13.66 8.59
CA ARG A 80 -8.34 14.15 9.11
C ARG A 80 -8.28 15.59 9.63
N LYS A 81 -7.11 16.06 10.04
CA LYS A 81 -6.91 17.43 10.56
C LYS A 81 -6.38 18.38 9.48
N ASP A 82 -5.90 17.86 8.35
CA ASP A 82 -5.38 18.66 7.25
C ASP A 82 -6.51 19.19 6.35
N ARG A 83 -6.94 20.43 6.63
CA ARG A 83 -7.97 21.12 5.84
C ARG A 83 -7.59 21.28 4.36
N LYS A 84 -6.31 21.48 4.04
CA LYS A 84 -5.86 21.68 2.66
C LYS A 84 -5.97 20.37 1.89
N ALA A 85 -5.46 19.28 2.47
CA ALA A 85 -5.58 17.94 1.91
C ALA A 85 -7.05 17.54 1.68
N LEU A 86 -7.91 17.76 2.68
CA LEU A 86 -9.34 17.44 2.57
C LEU A 86 -10.07 18.32 1.54
N SER A 87 -9.71 19.59 1.42
CA SER A 87 -10.28 20.48 0.40
C SER A 87 -9.86 20.07 -1.01
N SER A 88 -8.59 19.69 -1.21
CA SER A 88 -8.09 19.14 -2.47
C SER A 88 -8.82 17.83 -2.81
N TYR A 89 -8.99 16.94 -1.82
CA TYR A 89 -9.72 15.69 -2.00
C TYR A 89 -11.18 15.93 -2.41
N ALA A 90 -11.89 16.84 -1.73
CA ALA A 90 -13.27 17.18 -2.07
C ALA A 90 -13.39 17.70 -3.51
N LYS A 91 -12.46 18.56 -3.95
CA LYS A 91 -12.40 19.03 -5.35
C LYS A 91 -12.21 17.89 -6.33
N MET A 92 -11.33 16.93 -6.04
CA MET A 92 -11.13 15.74 -6.88
C MET A 92 -12.41 14.91 -6.99
N VAL A 93 -13.10 14.65 -5.88
CA VAL A 93 -14.37 13.90 -5.87
C VAL A 93 -15.41 14.59 -6.75
N LEU A 94 -15.56 15.92 -6.62
CA LEU A 94 -16.51 16.69 -7.42
C LEU A 94 -16.19 16.64 -8.92
N GLN A 95 -14.92 16.57 -9.31
CA GLN A 95 -14.52 16.42 -10.71
C GLN A 95 -14.91 15.06 -11.30
N GLN A 96 -14.98 14.01 -10.48
CA GLN A 96 -15.35 12.66 -10.92
C GLN A 96 -16.86 12.44 -11.00
N MET A 97 -17.66 13.34 -10.43
CA MET A 97 -19.13 13.30 -10.47
C MET A 97 -19.72 14.01 -11.70
N ARG A 98 -18.88 14.63 -12.53
CA ARG A 98 -19.28 15.27 -13.79
C ARG A 98 -19.11 14.29 -14.94
#